data_AF-A0A8H6F1P2-F1
#
_entry.id   AF-A0A8H6F1P2-F1
#
_cell.length_a   1.000
_cell.length_b   1.000
_cell.length_c   1.000
_cell.angle_alpha   90.00
_cell.angle_beta   90.00
_cell.angle_gamma   90.00
#
_symmetry.space_group_name_H-M   'P 1'
#
loop_
_entity.id
_entity.type
_entity.pdbx_description
1 polymer ?
#
loop_
_entity_poly.entity_id
_entity_poly.type
_entity_poly.pdbx_seq_one_letter_code
_entity_poly.pdbx_strand_id
1 'polypeptide(L)'
;MNDSIYETVDANLYVYTIQLLTSNNNVHNINAYFRLLSAKVLSSNFDCLKITTRANILKTLLIYSYPLNIPLQDIIKLAKLIIYSTQSEIESTDEDGFDLEEFSLSLKSDIANTVSLKATANELLVDTNIKCQSLGILDFSAAADNDDDDDDELFLSFICAKSFYLSQFYQDINDILPLFENVSFPKFNAWFKGIILPYKYYYSHFGLAYSINTLNSYLAPESSYSSRLHLLLGPLKTEKILNNEGWFKNVIFPIVDYYGKDLHPLNEWLFDNENGYCSKPVESVVRKYQFWHIILNSFLSACYFYGFKEDTDSVSTIELVEIYDLIIDTITLFDIHTEELRLPDIDYKDIPFDCHNLKEFQSATNPISPLFQIGAIAYLRQVIETCQKLLPINRLTIKKYFQLKYQNKEMDTKREILKITNNINASNWKQLLNSIALFQKNFIFNERISATVIERFYLQTCLT
;
A
#
# COMPACT_ATOMS: atom_id res chain seq x y z
N MET A 1 33.36 27.95 34.26
CA MET A 1 32.38 27.91 35.37
C MET A 1 30.97 27.72 34.81
N ASN A 2 30.60 28.45 33.75
CA ASN A 2 29.32 28.29 33.04
C ASN A 2 29.10 26.91 32.41
N ASP A 3 30.12 26.28 31.82
CA ASP A 3 29.97 24.94 31.20
C ASP A 3 29.51 23.86 32.20
N SER A 4 29.99 23.93 33.45
CA SER A 4 29.59 22.97 34.50
C SER A 4 28.13 23.13 34.93
N ILE A 5 27.58 24.35 34.82
CA ILE A 5 26.18 24.65 35.15
C ILE A 5 25.29 24.11 34.03
N TYR A 6 25.61 24.40 32.77
CA TYR A 6 24.86 23.89 31.63
C TYR A 6 24.86 22.36 31.53
N GLU A 7 25.98 21.70 31.82
CA GLU A 7 26.02 20.24 31.94
C GLU A 7 25.09 19.69 33.05
N THR A 8 24.93 20.43 34.14
CA THR A 8 24.05 20.03 35.25
C THR A 8 22.59 20.23 34.86
N VAL A 9 22.28 21.35 34.20
CA VAL A 9 20.97 21.66 33.63
C VAL A 9 20.55 20.60 32.63
N ASP A 10 21.43 20.24 31.70
CA ASP A 10 21.23 19.21 30.69
C ASP A 10 20.98 17.82 31.32
N ALA A 11 21.84 17.40 32.26
CA ALA A 11 21.66 16.14 32.98
C ALA A 11 20.34 16.09 33.76
N ASN A 12 19.96 17.20 34.41
CA ASN A 12 18.71 17.29 35.17
C ASN A 12 17.48 17.16 34.27
N LEU A 13 17.46 17.86 33.13
CA LEU A 13 16.37 17.78 32.14
C LEU A 13 16.19 16.35 31.63
N TYR A 14 17.30 15.69 31.26
CA TYR A 14 17.26 14.33 30.74
C TYR A 14 16.79 13.30 31.77
N VAL A 15 17.35 13.34 32.99
CA VAL A 15 16.97 12.43 34.09
C VAL A 15 15.52 12.67 34.50
N TYR A 16 15.09 13.92 34.63
CA TYR A 16 13.71 14.25 34.96
C TYR A 16 12.73 13.76 33.88
N THR A 17 13.09 13.88 32.59
CA THR A 17 12.26 13.33 31.49
C THR A 17 12.02 11.82 31.68
N ILE A 18 13.07 11.06 31.98
CA ILE A 18 12.97 9.62 32.21
C ILE A 18 12.13 9.31 33.44
N GLN A 19 12.36 10.02 34.54
CA GLN A 19 11.57 9.88 35.77
C GLN A 19 10.09 10.13 35.50
N LEU A 20 9.78 11.20 34.76
CA LEU A 20 8.42 11.57 34.42
C LEU A 20 7.71 10.47 33.62
N LEU A 21 8.38 9.88 32.61
CA LEU A 21 7.82 8.81 31.79
C LEU A 21 7.65 7.48 32.55
N THR A 22 8.52 7.21 33.53
CA THR A 22 8.53 5.93 34.26
C THR A 22 7.69 5.91 35.54
N SER A 23 7.42 7.06 36.16
CA SER A 23 6.83 7.13 37.51
C SER A 23 5.60 8.04 37.64
N ASN A 24 5.32 8.91 36.67
CA ASN A 24 4.16 9.79 36.74
C ASN A 24 2.96 9.17 36.01
N ASN A 25 1.83 9.03 36.71
CA ASN A 25 0.58 8.52 36.12
C ASN A 25 -0.36 9.66 35.66
N ASN A 26 0.04 10.92 35.86
CA ASN A 26 -0.75 12.09 35.47
C ASN A 26 -0.37 12.55 34.06
N VAL A 27 -1.13 12.06 33.08
CA VAL A 27 -1.00 12.39 31.65
C VAL A 27 -1.04 13.89 31.37
N HIS A 28 -1.79 14.69 32.15
CA HIS A 28 -1.82 16.14 31.97
C HIS A 28 -0.47 16.80 32.28
N ASN A 29 0.20 16.35 33.34
CA ASN A 29 1.51 16.87 33.73
C ASN A 29 2.58 16.48 32.70
N ILE A 30 2.52 15.25 32.18
CA ILE A 30 3.41 14.77 31.11
C ILE A 30 3.23 15.64 29.87
N ASN A 31 1.98 15.82 29.41
CA ASN A 31 1.69 16.63 28.23
C ASN A 31 2.12 18.09 28.40
N ALA A 32 1.90 18.69 29.58
CA ALA A 32 2.33 20.07 29.85
C ALA A 32 3.86 20.20 29.81
N TYR A 33 4.57 19.26 30.42
CA TYR A 33 6.03 19.22 30.40
C TYR A 33 6.58 19.10 28.99
N PHE A 34 6.12 18.12 28.21
CA PHE A 34 6.62 17.89 26.86
C PHE A 34 6.28 19.04 25.91
N ARG A 35 5.14 19.73 26.08
CA ARG A 35 4.82 20.96 25.35
C ARG A 35 5.88 22.04 25.58
N LEU A 36 6.22 22.31 26.85
CA LEU A 36 7.23 23.30 27.19
C LEU A 36 8.64 22.87 26.74
N LEU A 37 9.01 21.61 26.99
CA LEU A 37 10.30 21.05 26.56
C LEU A 37 10.48 21.19 25.05
N SER A 38 9.48 20.80 24.25
CA SER A 38 9.58 20.89 22.79
C SER A 38 9.60 22.34 22.30
N ALA A 39 8.72 23.18 22.83
CA ALA A 39 8.56 24.55 22.36
C ALA A 39 9.67 25.51 22.80
N LYS A 40 10.31 25.27 23.95
CA LYS A 40 11.27 26.23 24.53
C LYS A 40 12.69 25.68 24.67
N VAL A 41 12.88 24.36 24.62
CA VAL A 41 14.21 23.73 24.79
C VAL A 41 14.68 23.08 23.50
N LEU A 42 13.87 22.19 22.93
CA LEU A 42 14.25 21.42 21.74
C LEU A 42 14.17 22.24 20.44
N SER A 43 13.23 23.18 20.33
CA SER A 43 13.14 24.09 19.18
C SER A 43 14.29 25.11 19.17
N SER A 44 14.72 25.58 20.34
CA SER A 44 15.75 26.62 20.47
C SER A 44 17.17 26.13 20.20
N ASN A 45 17.38 24.81 20.05
CA ASN A 45 18.66 24.18 19.71
C ASN A 45 19.86 24.76 20.50
N PHE A 46 19.74 24.80 21.83
CA PHE A 46 20.84 25.26 22.68
C PHE A 46 22.10 24.40 22.48
N ASP A 47 23.18 24.99 21.96
CA ASP A 47 24.48 24.31 21.74
C ASP A 47 25.07 23.67 23.01
N CYS A 48 24.65 24.14 24.19
CA CYS A 48 25.10 23.64 25.48
C CYS A 48 24.44 22.32 25.90
N LEU A 49 23.34 21.90 25.26
CA LEU A 49 22.63 20.65 25.54
C LEU A 49 23.17 19.51 24.66
N LYS A 50 23.95 18.61 25.26
CA LYS A 50 24.56 17.46 24.56
C LYS A 50 23.76 16.17 24.78
N ILE A 51 23.06 16.06 25.91
CA ILE A 51 22.27 14.88 26.29
C ILE A 51 20.80 15.08 25.92
N THR A 52 20.21 16.22 26.27
CA THR A 52 18.79 16.58 26.04
C THR A 52 18.58 17.08 24.61
N THR A 53 18.90 16.24 23.63
CA THR A 53 18.67 16.51 22.21
C THR A 53 17.33 15.92 21.75
N ARG A 54 16.75 16.45 20.67
CA ARG A 54 15.51 15.92 20.07
C ARG A 54 15.59 14.40 19.86
N ALA A 55 16.69 13.94 19.27
CA ALA A 55 16.95 12.53 19.02
C ALA A 55 16.93 11.69 20.31
N ASN A 56 17.62 12.15 21.36
CA ASN A 56 17.70 11.41 22.63
C ASN A 56 16.37 11.43 23.39
N ILE A 57 15.58 12.50 23.29
CA ILE A 57 14.25 12.57 23.89
C ILE A 57 13.25 11.65 23.15
N LEU A 58 13.31 11.56 21.82
CA LEU A 58 12.52 10.57 21.07
C LEU A 58 12.89 9.14 21.45
N LYS A 59 14.18 8.82 21.53
CA LYS A 59 14.66 7.51 22.02
C LYS A 59 14.18 7.20 23.43
N THR A 60 14.19 8.21 24.29
CA THR A 60 13.71 8.10 25.67
C THR A 60 12.21 7.81 25.71
N LEU A 61 11.43 8.55 24.93
CA LEU A 61 9.99 8.33 24.77
C LEU A 61 9.73 6.92 24.21
N LEU A 62 10.52 6.43 23.26
CA LEU A 62 10.39 5.09 22.69
C LEU A 62 10.53 3.99 23.75
N ILE A 63 11.58 4.07 24.60
CA ILE A 63 11.94 3.02 25.56
C ILE A 63 11.16 3.10 26.87
N TYR A 64 11.03 4.30 27.44
CA TYR A 64 10.53 4.47 28.82
C TYR A 64 9.04 4.79 28.93
N SER A 65 8.33 4.97 27.82
CA SER A 65 6.87 5.08 27.86
C SER A 65 6.23 3.68 27.95
N TYR A 66 5.75 3.35 29.14
CA TYR A 66 5.04 2.09 29.39
C TYR A 66 3.52 2.32 29.29
N PRO A 67 2.76 1.38 28.68
CA PRO A 67 1.30 1.50 28.54
C PRO A 67 0.54 1.64 29.86
N LEU A 68 1.13 1.15 30.96
CA LEU A 68 0.56 1.27 32.32
C LEU A 68 0.60 2.71 32.86
N ASN A 69 1.55 3.52 32.40
CA ASN A 69 1.78 4.88 32.88
C ASN A 69 1.19 5.92 31.91
N ILE A 70 1.30 5.65 30.61
CA ILE A 70 0.88 6.56 29.54
C ILE A 70 0.04 5.77 28.55
N PRO A 71 -1.21 6.19 28.27
CA PRO A 71 -2.03 5.59 27.22
C PRO A 71 -1.30 5.61 25.86
N LEU A 72 -1.39 4.53 25.09
CA LEU A 72 -0.65 4.39 23.83
C LEU A 72 -0.90 5.54 22.83
N GLN A 73 -2.15 6.01 22.73
CA GLN A 73 -2.53 7.15 21.90
C GLN A 73 -1.77 8.43 22.27
N ASP A 74 -1.43 8.63 23.55
CA ASP A 74 -0.77 9.84 24.02
C ASP A 74 0.74 9.78 23.76
N ILE A 75 1.35 8.59 23.73
CA ILE A 75 2.75 8.40 23.33
C ILE A 75 2.97 8.95 21.90
N ILE A 76 2.05 8.65 20.98
CA ILE A 76 2.14 9.15 19.61
C ILE A 76 1.89 10.65 19.51
N LYS A 77 0.98 11.21 20.30
CA LYS A 77 0.79 12.67 20.38
C LYS A 77 2.06 13.38 20.86
N LEU A 78 2.76 12.81 21.85
CA LEU A 78 4.02 13.34 22.36
C LEU A 78 5.13 13.25 21.30
N ALA A 79 5.25 12.11 20.60
CA ALA A 79 6.21 11.96 19.52
C ALA A 79 5.97 12.96 18.38
N LYS A 80 4.70 13.10 17.96
CA LYS A 80 4.28 14.10 16.97
C LYS A 80 4.68 15.51 17.41
N LEU A 81 4.43 15.85 18.68
CA LEU A 81 4.77 17.16 19.21
C LEU A 81 6.29 17.44 19.17
N ILE A 82 7.13 16.43 19.42
CA ILE A 82 8.60 16.58 19.38
C ILE A 82 9.14 16.69 17.95
N ILE A 83 8.55 15.96 17.00
CA ILE A 83 9.01 15.90 15.62
C ILE A 83 8.65 17.19 14.89
N TYR A 84 7.36 17.57 14.90
CA TYR A 84 6.86 18.71 14.14
C TYR A 84 6.96 20.05 14.89
N SER A 85 7.66 20.14 16.03
CA SER A 85 7.84 21.44 16.70
C SER A 85 8.76 22.33 15.88
N THR A 86 8.19 23.29 15.16
CA THR A 86 8.92 24.31 14.41
C THR A 86 9.25 25.52 15.28
N GLN A 87 10.37 26.20 15.01
CA GLN A 87 10.75 27.45 15.69
C GLN A 87 9.75 28.59 15.44
N SER A 88 9.03 28.56 14.30
CA SER A 88 8.22 29.67 13.79
C SER A 88 6.86 29.87 14.48
N GLU A 89 6.29 28.87 15.16
CA GLU A 89 5.00 29.04 15.87
C GLU A 89 5.14 29.77 17.23
N ILE A 90 6.36 29.91 17.76
CA ILE A 90 6.60 30.31 19.16
C ILE A 90 7.13 31.75 19.29
N GLU A 91 7.47 32.42 18.19
CA GLU A 91 7.94 33.82 18.20
C GLU A 91 6.87 34.84 18.61
N SER A 92 5.62 34.44 18.84
CA SER A 92 4.49 35.40 18.92
C SER A 92 3.94 35.74 20.32
N THR A 93 4.48 35.23 21.45
CA THR A 93 3.86 35.58 22.76
C THR A 93 4.74 35.83 23.99
N ASP A 94 6.05 35.54 24.01
CA ASP A 94 6.86 35.82 25.21
C ASP A 94 8.04 36.75 24.87
N GLU A 95 7.90 38.04 25.19
CA GLU A 95 9.00 39.03 25.16
C GLU A 95 9.99 38.85 26.33
N ASP A 96 9.69 37.98 27.30
CA ASP A 96 10.59 37.59 28.37
C ASP A 96 11.43 36.38 27.93
N GLY A 97 12.75 36.54 27.90
CA GLY A 97 13.69 35.47 27.53
C GLY A 97 13.49 34.23 28.40
N PHE A 98 13.30 33.07 27.76
CA PHE A 98 13.15 31.79 28.47
C PHE A 98 14.45 31.44 29.21
N ASP A 99 14.39 31.39 30.55
CA ASP A 99 15.52 30.99 31.38
C ASP A 99 15.55 29.45 31.53
N LEU A 100 16.48 28.84 30.81
CA LEU A 100 16.71 27.39 30.82
C LEU A 100 17.18 26.87 32.19
N GLU A 101 17.95 27.66 32.94
CA GLU A 101 18.45 27.28 34.26
C GLU A 101 17.31 27.31 35.28
N GLU A 102 16.50 28.37 35.30
CA GLU A 102 15.32 28.46 36.17
C GLU A 102 14.31 27.36 35.86
N PHE A 103 14.04 27.10 34.58
CA PHE A 103 13.18 25.99 34.18
C PHE A 103 13.71 24.67 34.71
N SER A 104 14.99 24.36 34.53
CA SER A 104 15.59 23.12 35.03
C SER A 104 15.56 23.02 36.55
N LEU A 105 15.85 24.11 37.29
CA LEU A 105 15.79 24.14 38.75
C LEU A 105 14.37 23.92 39.30
N SER A 106 13.34 24.31 38.55
CA SER A 106 11.94 24.04 38.91
C SER A 106 11.60 22.54 38.87
N LEU A 107 12.36 21.75 38.10
CA LEU A 107 12.20 20.30 37.96
C LEU A 107 12.97 19.60 39.09
N LYS A 108 12.22 19.03 40.03
CA LYS A 108 12.80 18.27 41.15
C LYS A 108 13.11 16.84 40.71
N SER A 109 14.32 16.59 40.25
CA SER A 109 14.79 15.21 40.08
C SER A 109 15.10 14.58 41.44
N ASP A 110 14.93 13.26 41.54
CA ASP A 110 15.20 12.53 42.79
C ASP A 110 16.69 12.49 43.20
N ILE A 111 17.60 12.98 42.33
CA ILE A 111 19.05 12.92 42.53
C ILE A 111 19.59 14.30 42.91
N ALA A 112 19.72 14.54 44.22
CA ALA A 112 20.18 15.82 44.74
C ALA A 112 21.69 16.10 44.54
N ASN A 113 22.51 15.05 44.34
CA ASN A 113 23.96 15.20 44.15
C ASN A 113 24.30 15.41 42.66
N THR A 114 24.95 16.52 42.34
CA THR A 114 25.27 16.91 40.95
C THR A 114 26.23 15.94 40.25
N VAL A 115 27.18 15.35 40.97
CA VAL A 115 28.12 14.35 40.42
C VAL A 115 27.36 13.07 40.07
N SER A 116 26.51 12.59 40.99
CA SER A 116 25.66 11.41 40.74
C SER A 116 24.66 11.67 39.62
N LEU A 117 24.06 12.86 39.56
CA LEU A 117 23.11 13.24 38.52
C LEU A 117 23.74 13.15 37.12
N LYS A 118 24.93 13.75 36.94
CA LYS A 118 25.67 13.69 35.67
C LYS A 118 26.07 12.27 35.31
N ALA A 119 26.52 11.47 36.28
CA ALA A 119 26.86 10.06 36.04
C ALA A 119 25.64 9.27 35.59
N THR A 120 24.52 9.38 36.31
CA THR A 120 23.25 8.72 35.98
C THR A 120 22.71 9.15 34.62
N ALA A 121 22.76 10.44 34.28
CA ALA A 121 22.33 10.91 32.97
C ALA A 121 23.11 10.25 31.82
N ASN A 122 24.43 10.12 31.96
CA ASN A 122 25.27 9.46 30.95
C ASN A 122 25.02 7.95 30.89
N GLU A 123 24.87 7.27 32.02
CA GLU A 123 24.53 5.84 32.07
C GLU A 123 23.18 5.56 31.40
N LEU A 124 22.16 6.37 31.70
CA LEU A 124 20.85 6.28 31.08
C LEU A 124 20.91 6.56 29.59
N LEU A 125 21.71 7.53 29.14
CA LEU A 125 21.88 7.83 27.72
C LEU A 125 22.48 6.62 26.98
N VAL A 126 23.52 5.99 27.56
CA VAL A 126 24.14 4.79 26.98
C VAL A 126 23.15 3.63 26.93
N ASP A 127 22.46 3.33 28.02
CA ASP A 127 21.44 2.26 28.08
C ASP A 127 20.31 2.49 27.06
N THR A 128 19.82 3.72 26.96
CA THR A 128 18.78 4.11 26.00
C THR A 128 19.25 3.87 24.57
N ASN A 129 20.47 4.30 24.24
CA ASN A 129 21.03 4.11 22.89
C ASN A 129 21.20 2.62 22.54
N ILE A 130 21.69 1.80 23.47
CA ILE A 130 21.83 0.35 23.28
C ILE A 130 20.46 -0.30 23.04
N LYS A 131 19.45 0.04 23.86
CA LYS A 131 18.09 -0.48 23.68
C LYS A 131 17.48 -0.04 22.35
N CYS A 132 17.65 1.22 21.95
CA CYS A 132 17.16 1.70 20.66
C CYS A 132 17.84 1.01 19.47
N GLN A 133 19.14 0.73 19.52
CA GLN A 133 19.84 -0.01 18.47
C GLN A 133 19.23 -1.41 18.23
N SER A 134 18.74 -2.06 19.28
CA SER A 134 18.05 -3.36 19.16
C SER A 134 16.68 -3.29 18.46
N LEU A 135 16.11 -2.08 18.31
CA LEU A 135 14.82 -1.85 17.67
C LEU A 135 14.94 -1.50 16.18
N GLY A 136 16.16 -1.54 15.62
CA GLY A 136 16.47 -1.23 14.24
C GLY A 136 17.31 0.04 14.09
N ILE A 137 17.67 0.36 12.85
CA ILE A 137 18.39 1.59 12.52
C ILE A 137 17.38 2.75 12.56
N LEU A 138 17.28 3.39 13.73
CA LEU A 138 16.50 4.61 13.91
C LEU A 138 17.45 5.79 13.87
N ASP A 139 17.51 6.44 12.71
CA ASP A 139 18.24 7.69 12.58
C ASP A 139 17.33 8.86 12.96
N PHE A 140 17.33 9.21 14.25
CA PHE A 140 16.65 10.41 14.73
C PHE A 140 17.48 11.69 14.57
N SER A 141 18.61 11.64 13.86
CA SER A 141 19.53 12.78 13.70
C SER A 141 19.36 13.55 12.38
N ALA A 142 18.57 13.02 11.43
CA ALA A 142 18.44 13.56 10.08
C ALA A 142 17.51 14.79 9.91
N ALA A 143 16.72 15.18 10.92
CA ALA A 143 15.69 16.22 10.79
C ALA A 143 16.20 17.66 10.96
N ALA A 144 17.24 18.05 10.22
CA ALA A 144 17.78 19.41 10.25
C ALA A 144 17.47 20.24 8.98
N ASP A 145 16.98 19.62 7.91
CA ASP A 145 16.55 20.31 6.70
C ASP A 145 15.02 20.33 6.68
N ASN A 146 14.41 21.52 6.50
CA ASN A 146 12.98 21.79 6.68
C ASN A 146 12.10 21.22 5.53
N ASP A 147 12.23 19.93 5.22
CA ASP A 147 11.35 19.24 4.27
C ASP A 147 10.31 18.41 5.03
N ASP A 148 9.03 18.77 4.89
CA ASP A 148 7.90 18.08 5.56
C ASP A 148 7.87 16.56 5.30
N ASP A 149 8.46 16.11 4.17
CA ASP A 149 8.56 14.70 3.80
C ASP A 149 9.53 13.89 4.71
N ASP A 150 10.53 14.55 5.30
CA ASP A 150 11.52 13.95 6.20
C ASP A 150 10.94 13.75 7.61
N ASP A 151 10.12 14.69 8.10
CA ASP A 151 9.43 14.59 9.39
C ASP A 151 8.36 13.46 9.38
N ASP A 152 7.62 13.31 8.27
CA ASP A 152 6.68 12.20 8.09
C ASP A 152 7.38 10.83 8.10
N GLU A 153 8.59 10.75 7.54
CA GLU A 153 9.41 9.54 7.55
C GLU A 153 9.96 9.21 8.93
N LEU A 154 10.42 10.24 9.64
CA LEU A 154 10.87 10.14 11.03
C LEU A 154 9.72 9.66 11.93
N PHE A 155 8.53 10.22 11.74
CA PHE A 155 7.36 9.87 12.53
C PHE A 155 6.89 8.44 12.25
N LEU A 156 6.89 8.01 10.98
CA LEU A 156 6.62 6.62 10.63
C LEU A 156 7.65 5.67 11.27
N SER A 157 8.93 6.02 11.22
CA SER A 157 10.01 5.22 11.81
C SER A 157 9.83 5.06 13.33
N PHE A 158 9.42 6.13 14.02
CA PHE A 158 9.07 6.07 15.44
C PHE A 158 7.90 5.12 15.70
N ILE A 159 6.82 5.21 14.92
CA ILE A 159 5.63 4.35 15.06
C ILE A 159 6.00 2.88 14.84
N CYS A 160 6.78 2.58 13.79
CA CYS A 160 7.25 1.24 13.48
C CYS A 160 8.08 0.66 14.64
N ALA A 161 9.05 1.42 15.14
CA ALA A 161 9.88 0.98 16.26
C ALA A 161 9.09 0.82 17.55
N LYS A 162 8.13 1.72 17.84
CA LYS A 162 7.30 1.58 19.04
C LYS A 162 6.39 0.37 18.94
N SER A 163 5.84 0.10 17.76
CA SER A 163 5.04 -1.10 17.49
C SER A 163 5.87 -2.38 17.69
N PHE A 164 7.11 -2.40 17.19
CA PHE A 164 8.04 -3.52 17.40
C PHE A 164 8.43 -3.67 18.88
N TYR A 165 8.74 -2.59 19.59
CA TYR A 165 9.02 -2.64 21.02
C TYR A 165 7.85 -3.22 21.81
N LEU A 166 6.63 -2.73 21.55
CA LEU A 166 5.42 -3.21 22.22
C LEU A 166 5.12 -4.68 21.90
N SER A 167 5.44 -5.15 20.69
CA SER A 167 5.26 -6.56 20.30
C SER A 167 6.08 -7.56 21.13
N GLN A 168 7.10 -7.10 21.85
CA GLN A 168 7.83 -7.94 22.80
C GLN A 168 6.96 -8.32 24.01
N PHE A 169 5.97 -7.49 24.33
CA PHE A 169 5.06 -7.66 25.47
C PHE A 169 3.66 -8.10 25.05
N TYR A 170 3.19 -7.65 23.88
CA TYR A 170 1.87 -7.96 23.34
C TYR A 170 1.94 -8.94 22.17
N GLN A 171 1.14 -10.01 22.23
CA GLN A 171 0.97 -10.93 21.11
C GLN A 171 -0.27 -10.60 20.27
N ASP A 172 -1.33 -10.10 20.90
CA ASP A 172 -2.50 -9.62 20.18
C ASP A 172 -2.24 -8.20 19.66
N ILE A 173 -2.28 -8.06 18.34
CA ILE A 173 -2.16 -6.76 17.67
C ILE A 173 -3.26 -5.78 18.10
N ASN A 174 -4.43 -6.28 18.53
CA ASN A 174 -5.50 -5.42 19.03
C ASN A 174 -5.10 -4.62 20.27
N ASP A 175 -4.19 -5.14 21.09
CA ASP A 175 -3.69 -4.46 22.29
C ASP A 175 -2.83 -3.24 21.95
N ILE A 176 -2.21 -3.22 20.77
CA ILE A 176 -1.38 -2.10 20.31
C ILE A 176 -2.12 -1.14 19.38
N LEU A 177 -3.34 -1.46 18.93
CA LEU A 177 -4.12 -0.59 18.03
C LEU A 177 -4.34 0.85 18.54
N PRO A 178 -4.52 1.10 19.86
CA PRO A 178 -4.66 2.46 20.36
C PRO A 178 -3.44 3.35 20.08
N LEU A 179 -2.27 2.78 19.77
CA LEU A 179 -1.10 3.53 19.31
C LEU A 179 -1.39 4.28 17.99
N PHE A 180 -2.24 3.72 17.14
CA PHE A 180 -2.49 4.23 15.79
C PHE A 180 -3.66 5.21 15.72
N GLU A 181 -4.31 5.48 16.85
CA GLU A 181 -5.47 6.38 16.91
C GLU A 181 -5.07 7.81 16.51
N ASN A 182 -5.85 8.41 15.60
CA ASN A 182 -5.65 9.78 15.09
C ASN A 182 -4.34 9.98 14.30
N VAL A 183 -3.69 8.91 13.86
CA VAL A 183 -2.57 8.98 12.90
C VAL A 183 -3.13 8.85 11.49
N SER A 184 -2.82 9.81 10.61
CA SER A 184 -3.21 9.74 9.20
C SER A 184 -2.29 10.58 8.34
N PHE A 185 -1.43 9.91 7.58
CA PHE A 185 -0.62 10.49 6.50
C PHE A 185 -0.30 9.39 5.47
N PRO A 186 0.05 9.71 4.21
CA PRO A 186 0.14 8.74 3.13
C PRO A 186 1.06 7.55 3.41
N LYS A 187 2.31 7.80 3.87
CA LYS A 187 3.30 6.75 4.17
C LYS A 187 2.79 5.82 5.29
N PHE A 188 2.23 6.36 6.37
CA PHE A 188 1.61 5.56 7.43
C PHE A 188 0.41 4.75 6.96
N ASN A 189 -0.50 5.34 6.19
CA ASN A 189 -1.70 4.65 5.71
C ASN A 189 -1.34 3.45 4.84
N ALA A 190 -0.29 3.56 4.02
CA ALA A 190 0.25 2.44 3.24
C ALA A 190 0.81 1.34 4.16
N TRP A 191 1.65 1.69 5.14
CA TRP A 191 2.22 0.74 6.10
C TRP A 191 1.14 0.06 6.96
N PHE A 192 0.21 0.81 7.52
CA PHE A 192 -0.87 0.28 8.36
C PHE A 192 -1.76 -0.69 7.57
N LYS A 193 -2.13 -0.33 6.34
CA LYS A 193 -2.94 -1.20 5.46
C LYS A 193 -2.19 -2.43 4.96
N GLY A 194 -0.89 -2.32 4.72
CA GLY A 194 -0.06 -3.39 4.14
C GLY A 194 0.60 -4.33 5.15
N ILE A 195 0.82 -3.89 6.39
CA ILE A 195 1.55 -4.64 7.42
C ILE A 195 0.64 -4.94 8.62
N ILE A 196 0.01 -3.94 9.21
CA ILE A 196 -0.76 -4.12 10.46
C ILE A 196 -2.10 -4.83 10.22
N LEU A 197 -2.90 -4.37 9.25
CA LEU A 197 -4.20 -4.97 8.98
C LEU A 197 -4.12 -6.45 8.52
N PRO A 198 -3.17 -6.85 7.67
CA PRO A 198 -2.97 -8.26 7.31
C PRO A 198 -2.66 -9.15 8.50
N TYR A 199 -1.77 -8.70 9.39
CA TYR A 199 -1.45 -9.45 10.61
C TYR A 199 -2.65 -9.53 11.55
N LYS A 200 -3.44 -8.45 11.69
CA LYS A 200 -4.68 -8.48 12.46
C LYS A 200 -5.66 -9.52 11.93
N TYR A 201 -5.88 -9.55 10.62
CA TYR A 201 -6.75 -10.56 10.02
C TYR A 201 -6.19 -11.97 10.25
N TYR A 202 -4.89 -12.16 10.05
CA TYR A 202 -4.18 -13.41 10.34
C TYR A 202 -4.37 -13.88 11.79
N TYR A 203 -4.15 -13.00 12.76
CA TYR A 203 -4.19 -13.34 14.18
C TYR A 203 -5.60 -13.72 14.61
N SER A 204 -6.61 -12.94 14.20
CA SER A 204 -8.01 -13.19 14.55
C SER A 204 -8.60 -14.45 13.91
N HIS A 205 -8.17 -14.84 12.71
CA HIS A 205 -8.76 -15.98 11.98
C HIS A 205 -7.93 -17.26 12.05
N PHE A 206 -6.67 -17.17 12.50
CA PHE A 206 -5.77 -18.32 12.59
C PHE A 206 -4.83 -18.23 13.79
N GLY A 207 -4.17 -17.09 13.97
CA GLY A 207 -3.04 -16.99 14.87
C GLY A 207 -3.37 -17.23 16.34
N LEU A 208 -4.55 -16.80 16.78
CA LEU A 208 -5.04 -16.98 18.15
C LEU A 208 -5.17 -18.45 18.56
N ALA A 209 -5.51 -19.34 17.62
CA ALA A 209 -5.72 -20.76 17.91
C ALA A 209 -4.54 -21.65 17.52
N TYR A 210 -3.70 -21.21 16.56
CA TYR A 210 -2.77 -22.10 15.87
C TYR A 210 -1.37 -21.54 15.59
N SER A 211 -1.11 -20.25 15.85
CA SER A 211 0.20 -19.67 15.51
C SER A 211 1.28 -20.07 16.51
N ILE A 212 2.43 -20.44 15.98
CA ILE A 212 3.70 -20.53 16.71
C ILE A 212 4.50 -19.22 16.56
N ASN A 213 4.21 -18.44 15.52
CA ASN A 213 4.89 -17.19 15.22
C ASN A 213 4.29 -16.03 16.02
N THR A 214 5.17 -15.17 16.54
CA THR A 214 4.81 -14.05 17.40
C THR A 214 4.65 -12.75 16.61
N LEU A 215 3.91 -11.79 17.15
CA LEU A 215 3.82 -10.44 16.58
C LEU A 215 5.22 -9.82 16.45
N ASN A 216 6.09 -10.10 17.43
CA ASN A 216 7.48 -9.69 17.42
C ASN A 216 8.28 -10.21 16.22
N SER A 217 8.16 -11.51 15.91
CA SER A 217 8.81 -12.08 14.73
C SER A 217 8.32 -11.46 13.43
N TYR A 218 7.06 -11.04 13.36
CA TYR A 218 6.48 -10.42 12.17
C TYR A 218 6.93 -8.97 11.98
N LEU A 219 6.94 -8.18 13.07
CA LEU A 219 7.31 -6.76 13.05
C LEU A 219 8.82 -6.50 13.13
N ALA A 220 9.64 -7.55 13.31
CA ALA A 220 11.09 -7.39 13.41
C ALA A 220 11.66 -6.62 12.22
N PRO A 221 12.58 -5.64 12.43
CA PRO A 221 13.19 -4.86 11.36
C PRO A 221 13.91 -5.71 10.31
N GLU A 222 14.50 -6.81 10.75
CA GLU A 222 15.23 -7.76 9.90
C GLU A 222 14.31 -8.64 9.04
N SER A 223 13.00 -8.63 9.29
CA SER A 223 12.06 -9.47 8.55
C SER A 223 11.92 -9.00 7.11
N SER A 224 12.47 -9.80 6.19
CA SER A 224 12.31 -9.58 4.76
C SER A 224 10.86 -9.71 4.30
N TYR A 225 10.53 -9.09 3.17
CA TYR A 225 9.22 -9.23 2.52
C TYR A 225 8.82 -10.71 2.36
N SER A 226 9.72 -11.52 1.81
CA SER A 226 9.51 -12.96 1.62
C SER A 226 9.19 -13.67 2.95
N SER A 227 9.94 -13.38 4.02
CA SER A 227 9.70 -13.99 5.34
C SER A 227 8.32 -13.64 5.90
N ARG A 228 7.93 -12.35 5.82
CA ARG A 228 6.60 -11.89 6.26
C ARG A 228 5.49 -12.53 5.43
N LEU A 229 5.64 -12.58 4.11
CA LEU A 229 4.64 -13.17 3.23
C LEU A 229 4.48 -14.67 3.48
N HIS A 230 5.59 -15.41 3.64
CA HIS A 230 5.55 -16.85 3.92
C HIS A 230 4.86 -17.17 5.25
N LEU A 231 5.09 -16.36 6.29
CA LEU A 231 4.37 -16.48 7.56
C LEU A 231 2.85 -16.39 7.34
N LEU A 232 2.43 -15.42 6.53
CA LEU A 232 1.02 -15.17 6.23
C LEU A 232 0.41 -16.20 5.27
N LEU A 233 1.22 -16.84 4.42
CA LEU A 233 0.80 -17.93 3.54
C LEU A 233 0.75 -19.29 4.25
N GLY A 234 1.52 -19.47 5.32
CA GLY A 234 1.58 -20.71 6.11
C GLY A 234 0.22 -21.34 6.45
N PRO A 235 -0.77 -20.57 6.93
CA PRO A 235 -2.09 -21.08 7.28
C PRO A 235 -2.85 -21.76 6.14
N LEU A 236 -2.65 -21.32 4.89
CA LEU A 236 -3.33 -21.89 3.71
C LEU A 236 -2.98 -23.37 3.49
N LYS A 237 -1.88 -23.85 4.07
CA LYS A 237 -1.48 -25.27 4.06
C LYS A 237 -2.30 -26.14 5.01
N THR A 238 -2.87 -25.55 6.05
CA THR A 238 -3.35 -26.30 7.23
C THR A 238 -4.80 -26.76 7.15
N GLU A 239 -5.48 -26.54 6.02
CA GLU A 239 -6.94 -26.75 5.83
C GLU A 239 -7.86 -26.00 6.82
N LYS A 240 -7.30 -25.29 7.81
CA LYS A 240 -8.02 -24.56 8.86
C LYS A 240 -8.57 -23.21 8.40
N ILE A 241 -8.12 -22.72 7.24
CA ILE A 241 -8.66 -21.51 6.63
C ILE A 241 -9.93 -21.86 5.86
N LEU A 242 -11.07 -21.38 6.35
CA LEU A 242 -12.39 -21.64 5.77
C LEU A 242 -12.68 -20.80 4.51
N ASN A 243 -12.09 -19.59 4.43
CA ASN A 243 -12.31 -18.65 3.31
C ASN A 243 -10.98 -18.21 2.69
N ASN A 244 -10.50 -18.98 1.70
CA ASN A 244 -9.26 -18.70 0.99
C ASN A 244 -9.31 -17.35 0.25
N GLU A 245 -10.44 -17.02 -0.40
CA GLU A 245 -10.57 -15.75 -1.12
C GLU A 245 -10.49 -14.54 -0.17
N GLY A 246 -11.17 -14.63 0.98
CA GLY A 246 -11.06 -13.63 2.05
C GLY A 246 -9.65 -13.53 2.60
N TRP A 247 -8.90 -14.63 2.66
CA TRP A 247 -7.50 -14.63 3.06
C TRP A 247 -6.61 -13.88 2.07
N PHE A 248 -6.73 -14.19 0.77
CA PHE A 248 -5.97 -13.47 -0.26
C PHE A 248 -6.27 -11.97 -0.24
N LYS A 249 -7.56 -11.62 -0.12
CA LYS A 249 -8.03 -10.23 -0.13
C LYS A 249 -7.56 -9.39 1.07
N ASN A 250 -7.59 -9.96 2.27
CA ASN A 250 -7.33 -9.21 3.50
C ASN A 250 -5.90 -9.39 4.03
N VAL A 251 -5.18 -10.43 3.58
CA VAL A 251 -3.85 -10.77 4.08
C VAL A 251 -2.79 -10.67 2.98
N ILE A 252 -2.97 -11.41 1.87
CA ILE A 252 -1.91 -11.59 0.86
C ILE A 252 -1.78 -10.38 -0.07
N PHE A 253 -2.86 -9.90 -0.68
CA PHE A 253 -2.79 -8.77 -1.60
C PHE A 253 -2.39 -7.46 -0.93
N PRO A 254 -2.85 -7.10 0.29
CA PRO A 254 -2.42 -5.85 0.91
C PRO A 254 -0.92 -5.80 1.20
N ILE A 255 -0.28 -6.91 1.59
CA ILE A 255 1.17 -6.94 1.78
C ILE A 255 1.92 -6.90 0.45
N VAL A 256 1.43 -7.61 -0.58
CA VAL A 256 1.98 -7.55 -1.94
C VAL A 256 1.91 -6.11 -2.48
N ASP A 257 0.78 -5.42 -2.31
CA ASP A 257 0.59 -4.03 -2.73
C ASP A 257 1.59 -3.09 -2.05
N TYR A 258 1.87 -3.30 -0.75
CA TYR A 258 2.82 -2.50 0.01
C TYR A 258 4.27 -2.66 -0.50
N TYR A 259 4.65 -3.86 -0.92
CA TYR A 259 5.98 -4.14 -1.51
C TYR A 259 6.01 -3.97 -3.04
N GLY A 260 5.19 -3.06 -3.58
CA GLY A 260 5.28 -2.68 -5.00
C GLY A 260 4.67 -3.71 -5.97
N LYS A 261 3.73 -4.53 -5.49
CA LYS A 261 3.07 -5.59 -6.27
C LYS A 261 4.00 -6.71 -6.74
N ASP A 262 5.10 -6.92 -6.02
CA ASP A 262 6.01 -8.03 -6.30
C ASP A 262 5.36 -9.37 -5.93
N LEU A 263 4.97 -10.15 -6.94
CA LEU A 263 4.39 -11.49 -6.77
C LEU A 263 5.45 -12.60 -6.67
N HIS A 264 6.74 -12.28 -6.78
CA HIS A 264 7.80 -13.29 -6.82
C HIS A 264 7.77 -14.23 -5.60
N PRO A 265 7.66 -13.77 -4.34
CA PRO A 265 7.65 -14.69 -3.20
C PRO A 265 6.38 -15.53 -3.13
N LEU A 266 5.28 -15.06 -3.72
CA LEU A 266 4.05 -15.85 -3.86
C LEU A 266 4.22 -16.96 -4.91
N ASN A 267 4.85 -16.64 -6.05
CA ASN A 267 5.18 -17.62 -7.08
C ASN A 267 6.14 -18.69 -6.55
N GLU A 268 7.18 -18.29 -5.81
CA GLU A 268 8.10 -19.22 -5.17
C GLU A 268 7.39 -20.15 -4.19
N TRP A 269 6.45 -19.59 -3.41
CA TRP A 269 5.66 -20.39 -2.47
C TRP A 269 4.73 -21.39 -3.17
N LEU A 270 4.14 -21.02 -4.31
CA LEU A 270 3.21 -21.86 -5.08
C LEU A 270 3.92 -22.94 -5.91
N PHE A 271 4.99 -22.57 -6.61
CA PHE A 271 5.57 -23.36 -7.71
C PHE A 271 7.00 -23.81 -7.43
N ASP A 272 7.86 -22.94 -6.92
CA ASP A 272 9.31 -23.22 -6.87
C ASP A 272 9.75 -24.04 -5.65
N ASN A 273 8.84 -24.31 -4.72
CA ASN A 273 9.14 -25.05 -3.50
C ASN A 273 8.90 -26.56 -3.61
N GLU A 274 9.85 -27.27 -4.23
CA GLU A 274 10.08 -28.69 -3.91
C GLU A 274 11.02 -28.87 -2.70
N ASN A 275 11.89 -27.90 -2.34
CA ASN A 275 12.86 -28.04 -1.23
C ASN A 275 13.35 -26.71 -0.55
N GLY A 276 12.49 -25.71 -0.21
CA GLY A 276 12.97 -24.45 0.40
C GLY A 276 12.04 -23.72 1.41
N TYR A 277 12.64 -23.22 2.51
CA TYR A 277 12.15 -22.33 3.60
C TYR A 277 10.84 -22.61 4.37
N CYS A 278 9.98 -23.51 3.92
CA CYS A 278 8.87 -24.02 4.72
C CYS A 278 8.84 -25.55 4.62
N SER A 279 8.90 -26.23 5.76
CA SER A 279 9.19 -27.66 5.91
C SER A 279 8.17 -28.65 5.31
N LYS A 280 7.18 -28.21 4.52
CA LYS A 280 6.36 -29.07 3.65
C LYS A 280 5.85 -28.30 2.41
N PRO A 281 5.95 -28.87 1.19
CA PRO A 281 5.30 -28.31 -0.01
C PRO A 281 3.78 -28.24 0.18
N VAL A 282 3.07 -27.43 -0.62
CA VAL A 282 1.61 -27.57 -0.74
C VAL A 282 1.36 -28.92 -1.42
N GLU A 283 1.13 -29.98 -0.63
CA GLU A 283 1.05 -31.38 -1.10
C GLU A 283 -0.09 -31.59 -2.11
N SER A 284 -1.16 -30.77 -2.02
CA SER A 284 -2.30 -30.86 -2.94
C SER A 284 -2.11 -29.98 -4.17
N VAL A 285 -1.88 -30.62 -5.32
CA VAL A 285 -1.93 -30.00 -6.65
C VAL A 285 -3.24 -29.23 -6.86
N VAL A 286 -4.38 -29.79 -6.40
CA VAL A 286 -5.70 -29.14 -6.48
C VAL A 286 -5.72 -27.80 -5.73
N ARG A 287 -5.11 -27.71 -4.54
CA ARG A 287 -5.02 -26.45 -3.79
C ARG A 287 -4.15 -25.41 -4.52
N LYS A 288 -3.04 -25.83 -5.13
CA LYS A 288 -2.20 -24.95 -5.96
C LYS A 288 -3.03 -24.34 -7.10
N TYR A 289 -3.82 -25.18 -7.79
CA TYR A 289 -4.74 -24.72 -8.83
C TYR A 289 -5.86 -23.82 -8.29
N GLN A 290 -6.42 -24.09 -7.11
CA GLN A 290 -7.43 -23.21 -6.49
C GLN A 290 -6.87 -21.81 -6.18
N PHE A 291 -5.64 -21.71 -5.67
CA PHE A 291 -5.01 -20.43 -5.40
C PHE A 291 -4.66 -19.69 -6.69
N TRP A 292 -4.15 -20.41 -7.69
CA TRP A 292 -3.90 -19.84 -9.01
C TRP A 292 -5.18 -19.37 -9.69
N HIS A 293 -6.28 -20.10 -9.52
CA HIS A 293 -7.60 -19.69 -10.01
C HIS A 293 -8.08 -18.37 -9.38
N ILE A 294 -7.81 -18.12 -8.09
CA ILE A 294 -8.10 -16.82 -7.45
C ILE A 294 -7.29 -15.69 -8.06
N ILE A 295 -5.99 -15.92 -8.32
CA ILE A 295 -5.08 -14.95 -8.94
C ILE A 295 -5.54 -14.64 -10.37
N LEU A 296 -5.85 -15.69 -11.14
CA LEU A 296 -6.30 -15.60 -12.51
C LEU A 296 -7.65 -14.87 -12.63
N ASN A 297 -8.62 -15.18 -11.76
CA ASN A 297 -9.89 -14.46 -11.76
C ASN A 297 -9.69 -12.96 -11.46
N SER A 298 -8.77 -12.65 -10.54
CA SER A 298 -8.41 -11.26 -10.22
C SER A 298 -7.78 -10.56 -11.42
N PHE A 299 -6.86 -11.22 -12.12
CA PHE A 299 -6.26 -10.73 -13.36
C PHE A 299 -7.31 -10.45 -14.44
N LEU A 300 -8.20 -11.40 -14.73
CA LEU A 300 -9.26 -11.23 -15.74
C LEU A 300 -10.21 -10.08 -15.40
N SER A 301 -10.62 -9.98 -14.13
CA SER A 301 -11.45 -8.87 -13.68
C SER A 301 -10.75 -7.51 -13.81
N ALA A 302 -9.43 -7.46 -13.58
CA ALA A 302 -8.64 -6.25 -13.71
C ALA A 302 -8.55 -5.79 -15.18
N CYS A 303 -8.38 -6.72 -16.14
CA CYS A 303 -8.38 -6.39 -17.57
C CYS A 303 -9.66 -5.64 -17.98
N TYR A 304 -10.83 -6.10 -17.53
CA TYR A 304 -12.10 -5.42 -17.82
C TYR A 304 -12.26 -4.12 -17.02
N PHE A 305 -11.94 -4.12 -15.72
CA PHE A 305 -12.09 -2.96 -14.86
C PHE A 305 -11.28 -1.75 -15.35
N TYR A 306 -9.99 -1.96 -15.63
CA TYR A 306 -9.13 -0.89 -16.14
C TYR A 306 -9.45 -0.56 -17.60
N GLY A 307 -9.75 -1.56 -18.43
CA GLY A 307 -10.20 -1.36 -19.81
C GLY A 307 -11.49 -0.54 -19.96
N PHE A 308 -12.35 -0.51 -18.93
CA PHE A 308 -13.55 0.35 -18.90
C PHE A 308 -13.26 1.79 -18.46
N LYS A 309 -12.12 2.04 -17.81
CA LYS A 309 -11.67 3.37 -17.37
C LYS A 309 -10.73 4.06 -18.37
N GLU A 310 -10.16 3.30 -19.30
CA GLU A 310 -9.33 3.82 -20.39
C GLU A 310 -10.16 4.66 -21.38
N ASP A 311 -10.13 5.98 -21.20
CA ASP A 311 -10.56 6.94 -22.22
C ASP A 311 -9.35 7.36 -23.06
N THR A 312 -9.50 7.34 -24.39
CA THR A 312 -8.41 7.61 -25.36
C THR A 312 -7.85 9.03 -25.34
N ASP A 313 -8.39 9.88 -24.48
CA ASP A 313 -7.94 11.25 -24.27
C ASP A 313 -6.96 11.34 -23.08
N SER A 314 -6.86 10.29 -22.25
CA SER A 314 -6.02 10.22 -21.04
C SER A 314 -4.80 9.31 -21.17
N VAL A 315 -4.86 8.29 -22.03
CA VAL A 315 -3.78 7.32 -22.26
C VAL A 315 -3.44 7.30 -23.75
N SER A 316 -2.16 7.30 -24.09
CA SER A 316 -1.73 7.31 -25.48
C SER A 316 -2.07 5.98 -26.17
N THR A 317 -2.28 6.02 -27.48
CA THR A 317 -2.54 4.81 -28.28
C THR A 317 -1.42 3.78 -28.17
N ILE A 318 -0.17 4.22 -27.97
CA ILE A 318 1.01 3.35 -27.88
C ILE A 318 0.99 2.58 -26.56
N GLU A 319 0.79 3.28 -25.44
CA GLU A 319 0.67 2.64 -24.10
C GLU A 319 -0.48 1.63 -24.06
N LEU A 320 -1.63 1.94 -24.70
CA LEU A 320 -2.74 1.01 -24.80
C LEU A 320 -2.40 -0.26 -25.59
N VAL A 321 -1.60 -0.14 -26.66
CA VAL A 321 -1.14 -1.31 -27.43
C VAL A 321 -0.20 -2.16 -26.59
N GLU A 322 0.73 -1.55 -25.86
CA GLU A 322 1.65 -2.27 -24.96
C GLU A 322 0.90 -3.01 -23.85
N ILE A 323 -0.14 -2.39 -23.26
CA ILE A 323 -1.01 -3.04 -22.28
C ILE A 323 -1.72 -4.24 -22.92
N TYR A 324 -2.25 -4.10 -24.14
CA TYR A 324 -2.91 -5.20 -24.84
C TYR A 324 -1.95 -6.33 -25.21
N ASP A 325 -0.71 -6.04 -25.62
CA ASP A 325 0.34 -7.04 -25.85
C ASP A 325 0.65 -7.80 -24.56
N LEU A 326 0.83 -7.10 -23.44
CA LEU A 326 1.10 -7.74 -22.15
C LEU A 326 -0.05 -8.63 -21.68
N ILE A 327 -1.31 -8.20 -21.90
CA ILE A 327 -2.48 -9.03 -21.63
C ILE A 327 -2.47 -10.28 -22.52
N ILE A 328 -2.20 -10.13 -23.83
CA ILE A 328 -2.13 -11.26 -24.78
C ILE A 328 -1.03 -12.24 -24.37
N ASP A 329 0.18 -11.76 -24.12
CA ASP A 329 1.30 -12.58 -23.69
C ASP A 329 0.94 -13.36 -22.42
N THR A 330 0.35 -12.68 -21.44
CA THR A 330 -0.09 -13.30 -20.19
C THR A 330 -1.18 -14.36 -20.42
N ILE A 331 -2.18 -14.10 -21.24
CA ILE A 331 -3.27 -15.07 -21.46
C ILE A 331 -2.86 -16.24 -22.36
N THR A 332 -1.86 -16.08 -23.22
CA THR A 332 -1.34 -17.17 -24.06
C THR A 332 -0.61 -18.24 -23.28
N LEU A 333 -0.19 -17.94 -22.04
CA LEU A 333 0.34 -18.93 -21.10
C LEU A 333 -0.72 -19.97 -20.66
N PHE A 334 -2.01 -19.71 -20.91
CA PHE A 334 -3.09 -20.64 -20.60
C PHE A 334 -3.49 -21.40 -21.88
N ASP A 335 -3.19 -22.70 -21.93
CA ASP A 335 -3.59 -23.58 -23.03
C ASP A 335 -5.10 -23.87 -22.95
N ILE A 336 -5.90 -23.01 -23.56
CA ILE A 336 -7.36 -23.11 -23.52
C ILE A 336 -7.82 -23.61 -24.88
N HIS A 337 -8.22 -24.87 -24.93
CA HIS A 337 -9.03 -25.36 -26.02
C HIS A 337 -10.34 -24.57 -26.04
N THR A 338 -10.64 -23.96 -27.19
CA THR A 338 -11.86 -23.21 -27.46
C THR A 338 -13.07 -24.14 -27.42
N GLU A 339 -13.47 -24.57 -26.22
CA GLU A 339 -14.86 -24.97 -26.01
C GLU A 339 -15.70 -23.70 -26.20
N GLU A 340 -16.72 -23.78 -27.05
CA GLU A 340 -17.65 -22.68 -27.30
C GLU A 340 -18.30 -22.29 -25.96
N LEU A 341 -17.70 -21.31 -25.28
CA LEU A 341 -18.32 -20.75 -24.10
C LEU A 341 -19.64 -20.16 -24.55
N ARG A 342 -20.74 -20.70 -24.02
CA ARG A 342 -22.01 -20.00 -24.02
C ARG A 342 -21.83 -18.79 -23.12
N LEU A 343 -21.43 -17.69 -23.73
CA LEU A 343 -21.37 -16.40 -23.06
C LEU A 343 -22.75 -16.15 -22.44
N PRO A 344 -22.82 -15.74 -21.16
CA PRO A 344 -24.09 -15.34 -20.58
C PRO A 344 -24.68 -14.19 -21.40
N ASP A 345 -26.01 -14.13 -21.49
CA ASP A 345 -26.69 -12.94 -21.98
C ASP A 345 -26.40 -11.80 -21.01
N ILE A 346 -25.41 -10.97 -21.34
CA ILE A 346 -25.01 -9.80 -20.58
C ILE A 346 -25.93 -8.64 -21.01
N ASP A 347 -26.76 -8.13 -20.10
CA ASP A 347 -27.44 -6.86 -20.31
C ASP A 347 -26.45 -5.70 -20.10
N TYR A 348 -26.18 -4.96 -21.18
CA TYR A 348 -25.29 -3.80 -21.13
C TYR A 348 -25.74 -2.72 -20.14
N LYS A 349 -27.05 -2.54 -19.96
CA LYS A 349 -27.61 -1.48 -19.10
C LYS A 349 -27.22 -1.65 -17.63
N ASP A 350 -26.90 -2.88 -17.23
CA ASP A 350 -26.56 -3.24 -15.87
C ASP A 350 -25.04 -3.29 -15.64
N ILE A 351 -24.22 -3.05 -16.67
CA ILE A 351 -22.75 -3.05 -16.52
C ILE A 351 -22.32 -1.80 -15.73
N PRO A 352 -21.64 -1.97 -14.58
CA PRO A 352 -21.31 -0.85 -13.72
C PRO A 352 -19.99 -0.19 -14.18
N PHE A 353 -20.08 0.69 -15.18
CA PHE A 353 -18.94 1.45 -15.70
C PHE A 353 -18.32 2.42 -14.69
N ASP A 354 -19.09 2.81 -13.66
CA ASP A 354 -18.69 3.83 -12.68
C ASP A 354 -18.10 3.24 -11.38
N CYS A 355 -17.80 1.94 -11.34
CA CYS A 355 -17.20 1.31 -10.16
C CYS A 355 -15.91 2.04 -9.73
N HIS A 356 -15.86 2.46 -8.46
CA HIS A 356 -14.71 3.23 -7.96
C HIS A 356 -13.48 2.35 -7.74
N ASN A 357 -13.67 1.09 -7.37
CA ASN A 357 -12.59 0.16 -7.07
C ASN A 357 -12.85 -1.25 -7.64
N LEU A 358 -11.77 -2.02 -7.82
CA LEU A 358 -11.84 -3.38 -8.38
C LEU A 358 -12.67 -4.33 -7.51
N LYS A 359 -12.70 -4.10 -6.18
CA LYS A 359 -13.46 -4.93 -5.23
C LYS A 359 -14.98 -4.83 -5.44
N GLU A 360 -15.49 -3.65 -5.76
CA GLU A 360 -16.89 -3.43 -6.12
C GLU A 360 -17.22 -4.08 -7.47
N PHE A 361 -16.29 -3.96 -8.42
CA PHE A 361 -16.41 -4.54 -9.76
C PHE A 361 -16.40 -6.07 -9.75
N GLN A 362 -15.68 -6.71 -8.83
CA GLN A 362 -15.65 -8.17 -8.64
C GLN A 362 -16.89 -8.74 -7.94
N SER A 363 -17.88 -7.92 -7.58
CA SER A 363 -19.08 -8.41 -6.91
C SER A 363 -19.87 -9.42 -7.76
N ALA A 364 -20.45 -10.44 -7.12
CA ALA A 364 -21.30 -11.44 -7.80
C ALA A 364 -22.56 -10.83 -8.45
N THR A 365 -22.91 -9.60 -8.06
CA THR A 365 -23.99 -8.80 -8.65
C THR A 365 -23.59 -8.12 -9.97
N ASN A 366 -22.31 -8.08 -10.32
CA ASN A 366 -21.87 -7.54 -11.60
C ASN A 366 -22.26 -8.51 -12.74
N PRO A 367 -23.03 -8.06 -13.75
CA PRO A 367 -23.49 -8.92 -14.86
C PRO A 367 -22.34 -9.50 -15.70
N ILE A 368 -21.16 -8.89 -15.69
CA ILE A 368 -19.97 -9.42 -16.38
C ILE A 368 -19.08 -10.28 -15.49
N SER A 369 -19.44 -10.52 -14.23
CA SER A 369 -18.69 -11.42 -13.34
C SER A 369 -18.44 -12.83 -13.90
N PRO A 370 -19.31 -13.43 -14.75
CA PRO A 370 -18.99 -14.70 -15.41
C PRO A 370 -17.79 -14.63 -16.36
N LEU A 371 -17.40 -13.43 -16.82
CA LEU A 371 -16.21 -13.22 -17.66
C LEU A 371 -14.90 -13.24 -16.88
N PHE A 372 -14.95 -13.25 -15.54
CA PHE A 372 -13.77 -13.27 -14.68
C PHE A 372 -13.29 -14.70 -14.40
N GLN A 373 -13.69 -15.67 -15.21
CA GLN A 373 -13.40 -17.09 -15.03
C GLN A 373 -12.49 -17.61 -16.15
N ILE A 374 -11.71 -18.65 -15.87
CA ILE A 374 -10.73 -19.20 -16.81
C ILE A 374 -11.33 -19.57 -18.18
N GLY A 375 -12.58 -20.04 -18.21
CA GLY A 375 -13.29 -20.35 -19.46
C GLY A 375 -13.50 -19.13 -20.37
N ALA A 376 -13.59 -17.93 -19.79
CA ALA A 376 -13.81 -16.70 -20.54
C ALA A 376 -12.52 -16.09 -21.14
N ILE A 377 -11.35 -16.69 -20.93
CA ILE A 377 -10.09 -16.18 -21.48
C ILE A 377 -10.12 -16.11 -23.01
N ALA A 378 -10.69 -17.12 -23.68
CA ALA A 378 -10.83 -17.09 -25.14
C ALA A 378 -11.65 -15.89 -25.61
N TYR A 379 -12.66 -15.50 -24.84
CA TYR A 379 -13.45 -14.31 -25.09
C TYR A 379 -12.66 -13.03 -24.86
N LEU A 380 -11.97 -12.92 -23.72
CA LEU A 380 -11.10 -11.77 -23.44
C LEU A 380 -10.05 -11.60 -24.53
N ARG A 381 -9.39 -12.68 -24.96
CA ARG A 381 -8.44 -12.68 -26.08
C ARG A 381 -9.06 -12.10 -27.34
N GLN A 382 -10.25 -12.56 -27.73
CA GLN A 382 -10.96 -12.03 -28.89
C GLN A 382 -11.25 -10.53 -28.76
N VAL A 383 -11.67 -10.08 -27.58
CA VAL A 383 -11.93 -8.66 -27.29
C VAL A 383 -10.65 -7.85 -27.47
N ILE A 384 -9.56 -8.25 -26.81
CA ILE A 384 -8.26 -7.55 -26.84
C ILE A 384 -7.69 -7.51 -28.26
N GLU A 385 -7.65 -8.63 -28.98
CA GLU A 385 -7.16 -8.68 -30.36
C GLU A 385 -7.99 -7.79 -31.30
N THR A 386 -9.31 -7.69 -31.06
CA THR A 386 -10.20 -6.81 -31.85
C THR A 386 -9.94 -5.35 -31.53
N CYS A 387 -9.82 -4.99 -30.25
CA CYS A 387 -9.46 -3.66 -29.80
C CYS A 387 -8.09 -3.25 -30.36
N GLN A 388 -7.05 -4.06 -30.16
CA GLN A 388 -5.70 -3.77 -30.63
C GLN A 388 -5.61 -3.50 -32.14
N LYS A 389 -6.28 -4.31 -32.97
CA LYS A 389 -6.28 -4.14 -34.43
C LYS A 389 -7.03 -2.90 -34.91
N LEU A 390 -8.07 -2.49 -34.18
CA LEU A 390 -8.94 -1.38 -34.59
C LEU A 390 -8.60 -0.06 -33.89
N LEU A 391 -7.91 -0.09 -32.74
CA LEU A 391 -7.52 1.07 -31.94
C LEU A 391 -6.80 2.15 -32.77
N PRO A 392 -5.82 1.85 -33.65
CA PRO A 392 -5.16 2.87 -34.46
C PRO A 392 -6.07 3.54 -35.50
N ILE A 393 -7.16 2.88 -35.88
CA ILE A 393 -8.04 3.31 -36.97
C ILE A 393 -9.22 4.11 -36.43
N ASN A 394 -9.89 3.57 -35.42
CA ASN A 394 -11.15 4.13 -34.92
C ASN A 394 -11.17 4.33 -33.40
N ARG A 395 -10.02 4.16 -32.72
CA ARG A 395 -9.87 4.31 -31.27
C ARG A 395 -10.80 3.39 -30.48
N LEU A 396 -10.97 2.14 -30.94
CA LEU A 396 -11.77 1.11 -30.26
C LEU A 396 -11.05 0.59 -29.00
N THR A 397 -11.53 1.00 -27.83
CA THR A 397 -11.11 0.48 -26.52
C THR A 397 -12.04 -0.64 -26.04
N ILE A 398 -11.70 -1.33 -24.94
CA ILE A 398 -12.53 -2.38 -24.33
C ILE A 398 -13.91 -1.82 -23.94
N LYS A 399 -13.97 -0.63 -23.35
CA LYS A 399 -15.23 0.09 -23.06
C LYS A 399 -16.11 0.24 -24.30
N LYS A 400 -15.55 0.75 -25.40
CA LYS A 400 -16.27 0.95 -26.67
C LYS A 400 -16.67 -0.36 -27.33
N TYR A 401 -15.87 -1.41 -27.18
CA TYR A 401 -16.23 -2.75 -27.64
C TYR A 401 -17.54 -3.21 -27.00
N PHE A 402 -17.66 -3.11 -25.67
CA PHE A 402 -18.89 -3.50 -24.96
C PHE A 402 -20.07 -2.60 -25.33
N GLN A 403 -19.85 -1.29 -25.48
CA GLN A 403 -20.87 -0.34 -25.97
C GLN A 403 -21.45 -0.79 -27.31
N LEU A 404 -20.57 -1.00 -28.30
CA LEU A 404 -20.98 -1.37 -29.65
C LEU A 404 -21.67 -2.73 -29.70
N LYS A 405 -21.22 -3.68 -28.89
CA LYS A 405 -21.71 -5.06 -28.95
C LYS A 405 -23.05 -5.27 -28.24
N TYR A 406 -23.29 -4.58 -27.13
CA TYR A 406 -24.43 -4.88 -26.25
C TYR A 406 -25.38 -3.70 -26.00
N GLN A 407 -25.00 -2.44 -26.25
CA GLN A 407 -25.89 -1.27 -26.04
C GLN A 407 -26.92 -1.06 -27.17
N ASN A 408 -26.79 -1.82 -28.27
CA ASN A 408 -27.67 -1.91 -29.43
C ASN A 408 -28.65 -0.74 -29.63
N LYS A 409 -28.10 0.43 -30.00
CA LYS A 409 -28.84 1.51 -30.65
C LYS A 409 -28.21 1.69 -32.02
N GLU A 410 -29.02 1.77 -33.08
CA GLU A 410 -28.64 1.81 -34.51
C GLU A 410 -27.68 2.96 -34.94
N MET A 411 -26.99 3.63 -34.01
CA MET A 411 -26.01 4.67 -34.27
C MET A 411 -24.68 4.39 -33.57
N ASP A 412 -23.80 3.68 -34.27
CA ASP A 412 -22.39 4.06 -34.47
C ASP A 412 -21.68 3.11 -35.44
N THR A 413 -22.20 1.91 -35.69
CA THR A 413 -21.60 0.92 -36.62
C THR A 413 -21.31 1.50 -38.02
N LYS A 414 -22.26 2.24 -38.61
CA LYS A 414 -22.06 2.91 -39.92
C LYS A 414 -20.97 3.99 -39.86
N ARG A 415 -20.89 4.75 -38.75
CA ARG A 415 -19.87 5.80 -38.56
C ARG A 415 -18.49 5.19 -38.34
N GLU A 416 -18.41 4.09 -37.60
CA GLU A 416 -17.19 3.32 -37.37
C GLU A 416 -16.67 2.69 -38.68
N ILE A 417 -17.56 2.11 -39.49
CA ILE A 417 -17.20 1.64 -40.84
C ILE A 417 -16.72 2.80 -41.72
N LEU A 418 -17.34 3.98 -41.63
CA LEU A 418 -16.88 5.18 -42.34
C LEU A 418 -15.49 5.62 -41.88
N LYS A 419 -15.17 5.59 -40.58
CA LYS A 419 -13.82 5.89 -40.07
C LYS A 419 -12.79 4.92 -40.65
N ILE A 420 -13.11 3.62 -40.70
CA ILE A 420 -12.22 2.61 -41.26
C ILE A 420 -12.06 2.80 -42.78
N THR A 421 -13.13 3.18 -43.49
CA THR A 421 -13.11 3.36 -44.96
C THR A 421 -12.64 4.72 -45.45
N ASN A 422 -12.57 5.75 -44.59
CA ASN A 422 -12.09 7.10 -44.94
C ASN A 422 -10.61 7.13 -45.31
N ASN A 423 -9.81 6.22 -44.76
CA ASN A 423 -8.35 6.25 -44.92
C ASN A 423 -7.83 5.20 -45.91
N ILE A 424 -8.71 4.59 -46.70
CA ILE A 424 -8.32 3.60 -47.72
C ILE A 424 -7.51 4.31 -48.82
N ASN A 425 -6.42 3.68 -49.24
CA ASN A 425 -5.60 4.08 -50.38
C ASN A 425 -4.95 2.83 -51.01
N ALA A 426 -4.23 3.03 -52.11
CA ALA A 426 -3.63 1.94 -52.87
C ALA A 426 -2.62 1.09 -52.08
N SER A 427 -2.01 1.62 -51.01
CA SER A 427 -1.00 0.89 -50.22
C SER A 427 -1.58 0.17 -48.99
N ASN A 428 -2.75 0.56 -48.47
CA ASN A 428 -3.31 0.01 -47.23
C ASN A 428 -4.66 -0.72 -47.37
N TRP A 429 -5.23 -0.78 -48.56
CA TRP A 429 -6.60 -1.28 -48.78
C TRP A 429 -6.84 -2.71 -48.28
N LYS A 430 -5.87 -3.62 -48.44
CA LYS A 430 -5.99 -5.02 -47.96
C LYS A 430 -6.09 -5.09 -46.44
N GLN A 431 -5.28 -4.29 -45.75
CA GLN A 431 -5.28 -4.25 -44.29
C GLN A 431 -6.59 -3.68 -43.77
N LEU A 432 -7.07 -2.59 -44.36
CA LEU A 432 -8.34 -1.97 -43.96
C LEU A 432 -9.55 -2.85 -44.27
N LEU A 433 -9.54 -3.63 -45.36
CA LEU A 433 -10.57 -4.65 -45.60
C LEU A 433 -10.61 -5.71 -44.51
N ASN A 434 -9.45 -6.21 -44.09
CA ASN A 434 -9.37 -7.17 -43.00
C ASN A 434 -9.91 -6.57 -41.69
N SER A 435 -9.65 -5.28 -41.43
CA SER A 435 -10.23 -4.55 -40.30
C SER A 435 -11.74 -4.39 -40.40
N ILE A 436 -12.29 -4.12 -41.59
CA ILE A 436 -13.74 -4.07 -41.83
C ILE A 436 -14.37 -5.44 -41.58
N ALA A 437 -13.79 -6.50 -42.14
CA ALA A 437 -14.28 -7.86 -41.95
C ALA A 437 -14.25 -8.28 -40.47
N LEU A 438 -13.19 -7.91 -39.74
CA LEU A 438 -13.08 -8.14 -38.30
C LEU A 438 -14.15 -7.38 -37.51
N PHE A 439 -14.39 -6.10 -37.85
CA PHE A 439 -15.45 -5.30 -37.22
C PHE A 439 -16.83 -5.90 -37.48
N GLN A 440 -17.13 -6.26 -38.73
CA GLN A 440 -18.40 -6.88 -39.12
C GLN A 440 -18.65 -8.19 -38.36
N LYS A 441 -17.64 -9.07 -38.29
CA LYS A 441 -17.72 -10.34 -37.58
C LYS A 441 -18.10 -10.18 -36.09
N ASN A 442 -17.63 -9.11 -35.44
CA ASN A 442 -17.81 -8.90 -34.01
C ASN A 442 -19.07 -8.11 -33.64
N PHE A 443 -19.53 -7.20 -34.51
CA PHE A 443 -20.54 -6.19 -34.15
C PHE A 443 -21.78 -6.17 -35.07
N ILE A 444 -21.74 -6.83 -36.23
CA ILE A 444 -22.86 -6.78 -37.19
C ILE A 444 -23.49 -8.16 -37.32
N PHE A 445 -24.72 -8.28 -36.83
CA PHE A 445 -25.54 -9.46 -37.03
C PHE A 445 -26.43 -9.24 -38.26
N ASN A 446 -26.23 -10.05 -39.32
CA ASN A 446 -27.08 -10.16 -40.51
C ASN A 446 -27.08 -9.03 -41.57
N GLU A 447 -26.25 -7.98 -41.51
CA GLU A 447 -26.12 -7.05 -42.64
C GLU A 447 -24.98 -7.42 -43.60
N ARG A 448 -25.27 -7.50 -44.91
CA ARG A 448 -24.27 -7.64 -45.98
C ARG A 448 -23.41 -6.38 -46.05
N ILE A 449 -22.15 -6.54 -46.48
CA ILE A 449 -21.17 -5.46 -46.72
C ILE A 449 -21.90 -4.23 -47.27
N SER A 450 -21.91 -3.12 -46.52
CA SER A 450 -22.68 -1.95 -46.88
C SER A 450 -22.24 -1.47 -48.28
N ALA A 451 -23.21 -1.14 -49.13
CA ALA A 451 -22.96 -0.65 -50.49
C ALA A 451 -21.92 0.49 -50.52
N THR A 452 -21.80 1.25 -49.43
CA THR A 452 -20.83 2.31 -49.18
C THR A 452 -19.36 1.82 -49.19
N VAL A 453 -19.08 0.62 -48.68
CA VAL A 453 -17.74 0.01 -48.74
C VAL A 453 -17.41 -0.32 -50.20
N ILE A 454 -18.36 -0.93 -50.91
CA ILE A 454 -18.20 -1.33 -52.33
C ILE A 454 -17.98 -0.09 -53.22
N GLU A 455 -18.77 0.96 -53.03
CA GLU A 455 -18.71 2.21 -53.81
C GLU A 455 -17.37 2.93 -53.65
N ARG A 456 -16.84 3.00 -52.42
CA ARG A 456 -15.51 3.60 -52.18
C ARG A 456 -14.35 2.76 -52.67
N PHE A 457 -14.45 1.44 -52.55
CA PHE A 457 -13.50 0.53 -53.17
C PHE A 457 -13.44 0.77 -54.68
N TYR A 458 -14.60 0.81 -55.34
CA TYR A 458 -14.71 1.07 -56.77
C TYR A 458 -14.08 2.41 -57.17
N LEU A 459 -14.36 3.48 -56.41
CA LEU A 459 -13.81 4.81 -56.69
C LEU A 459 -12.28 4.87 -56.55
N GLN A 460 -11.68 4.17 -55.58
CA GLN A 460 -10.24 4.24 -55.36
C GLN A 460 -9.41 3.25 -56.17
N THR A 461 -9.97 2.11 -56.59
CA THR A 461 -9.27 1.15 -57.45
C THR A 461 -9.43 1.41 -58.94
N CYS A 462 -10.43 2.20 -59.35
CA CYS A 462 -10.67 2.53 -60.77
C CYS A 462 -10.15 3.92 -61.19
N LEU A 463 -9.68 4.76 -60.25
CA LEU A 463 -9.08 6.08 -60.52
C LEU A 463 -7.53 6.09 -60.45
N THR A 464 -6.92 4.92 -60.34
CA THR A 464 -5.48 4.66 -60.56
C THR A 464 -5.33 3.74 -61.75
#